data_AF-A0A6V7LU20-F1
#
_entry.id   AF-A0A6V7LU20-F1
#
_cell.length_a   1.000
_cell.length_b   1.000
_cell.length_c   1.000
_cell.angle_alpha   90.00
_cell.angle_beta   90.00
_cell.angle_gamma   90.00
#
_symmetry.space_group_name_H-M   'P 1'
#
loop_
_entity.id
_entity.type
_entity.pdbx_description
1 polymer ?
#
loop_
_entity_poly.entity_id
_entity_poly.type
_entity_poly.pdbx_seq_one_letter_code
_entity_poly.pdbx_strand_id
1 'polypeptide(L)'
;FFKGFGKGVVGLVTRPTAGVIDFASGSFGAVKRCTELTEEAKRVRPPRFLQPDSLVRPYVLNEAEGNKILLELEKGKYANTDIYFYHVVILKDVLLLTDKRIAYLEKNDLFGGYKVDWSYTWQEIGEVPRIIDKGVQIQIKDPKKRKLGGLFGGSETSKTILINDYWAKTQLLKKIEEQLHQLDV
;
A
#
# COMPACT_ATOMS: atom_id res chain seq x y z
N PHE A 1 2.20 73.30 8.63
CA PHE A 1 3.13 72.16 8.65
C PHE A 1 2.40 70.96 9.26
N PHE A 2 2.60 69.74 8.71
CA PHE A 2 1.79 68.50 8.82
C PHE A 2 0.51 68.53 7.95
N LYS A 3 0.41 68.05 6.70
CA LYS A 3 0.91 66.85 5.99
C LYS A 3 0.21 65.55 6.43
N GLY A 4 -0.86 65.21 5.71
CA GLY A 4 -1.16 63.85 5.22
C GLY A 4 -1.48 62.76 6.24
N PHE A 5 -2.76 62.60 6.59
CA PHE A 5 -3.34 61.30 6.98
C PHE A 5 -4.87 61.41 6.82
N GLY A 6 -5.49 60.72 5.85
CA GLY A 6 -6.97 60.62 5.86
C GLY A 6 -7.75 60.80 4.54
N LYS A 7 -7.10 60.94 3.38
CA LYS A 7 -7.82 61.02 2.08
C LYS A 7 -8.09 59.67 1.40
N GLY A 8 -7.92 58.54 2.09
CA GLY A 8 -8.08 57.20 1.52
C GLY A 8 -9.43 56.51 1.74
N VAL A 9 -10.31 57.03 2.60
CA VAL A 9 -11.51 56.28 3.06
C VAL A 9 -12.78 56.64 2.29
N VAL A 10 -12.75 57.71 1.47
CA VAL A 10 -13.96 58.24 0.82
C VAL A 10 -14.40 57.37 -0.39
N GLY A 11 -13.59 56.39 -0.81
CA GLY A 11 -13.89 55.50 -1.93
C GLY A 11 -14.46 54.11 -1.57
N LEU A 12 -14.63 53.78 -0.29
CA LEU A 12 -15.05 52.43 0.15
C LEU A 12 -16.56 52.35 0.51
N VAL A 13 -17.42 53.05 -0.22
CA VAL A 13 -18.87 52.87 -0.14
C VAL A 13 -19.45 52.70 -1.55
N THR A 14 -18.83 51.85 -2.37
CA THR A 14 -19.59 51.12 -3.39
C THR A 14 -20.02 49.82 -2.74
N ARG A 15 -21.27 49.79 -2.27
CA ARG A 15 -21.93 48.59 -1.72
C ARG A 15 -21.60 47.36 -2.58
N PRO A 16 -20.86 46.34 -2.10
CA PRO A 16 -20.70 45.09 -2.82
C PRO A 16 -21.89 44.16 -2.52
N THR A 17 -23.11 44.69 -2.46
CA THR A 17 -24.29 43.92 -2.05
C THR A 17 -24.89 43.11 -3.21
N ALA A 18 -24.47 43.36 -4.46
CA ALA A 18 -24.93 42.62 -5.63
C ALA A 18 -23.99 41.48 -6.08
N GLY A 19 -22.71 41.47 -5.65
CA GLY A 19 -21.69 40.56 -6.21
C GLY A 19 -21.51 39.21 -5.49
N VAL A 20 -22.06 39.04 -4.29
CA VAL A 20 -21.87 37.80 -3.49
C VAL A 20 -22.97 36.76 -3.79
N ILE A 21 -24.16 37.21 -4.18
CA ILE A 21 -25.33 36.36 -4.39
C ILE A 21 -25.31 35.72 -5.79
N ASP A 22 -24.86 36.47 -6.80
CA ASP A 22 -24.78 35.98 -8.19
C ASP A 22 -23.60 35.00 -8.42
N PHE A 23 -22.56 35.09 -7.58
CA PHE A 23 -21.42 34.16 -7.60
C PHE A 23 -21.76 32.78 -6.98
N ALA A 24 -22.66 32.75 -5.98
CA ALA A 24 -23.02 31.52 -5.27
C ALA A 24 -24.00 30.62 -6.07
N SER A 25 -24.92 31.21 -6.84
CA SER A 25 -25.94 30.45 -7.59
C SER A 25 -25.35 29.76 -8.84
N GLY A 26 -24.54 30.48 -9.62
CA GLY A 26 -23.90 29.91 -10.82
C GLY A 26 -22.93 28.77 -10.51
N SER A 27 -22.23 28.85 -9.39
CA SER A 27 -21.28 27.81 -8.94
C SER A 27 -21.99 26.52 -8.50
N PHE A 28 -23.09 26.61 -7.76
CA PHE A 28 -23.82 25.43 -7.28
C PHE A 28 -24.57 24.71 -8.42
N GLY A 29 -25.12 25.47 -9.38
CA GLY A 29 -25.71 24.92 -10.60
C GLY A 29 -24.67 24.25 -11.51
N ALA A 30 -23.46 24.80 -11.60
CA ALA A 30 -22.35 24.19 -12.33
C ALA A 30 -21.88 22.87 -11.68
N VAL A 31 -21.77 22.81 -10.35
CA VAL A 31 -21.45 21.57 -9.63
C VAL A 31 -22.54 20.52 -9.87
N LYS A 32 -23.83 20.89 -9.75
CA LYS A 32 -24.95 19.97 -9.99
C LYS A 32 -24.97 19.42 -11.43
N ARG A 33 -24.70 20.27 -12.42
CA ARG A 33 -24.66 19.87 -13.83
C ARG A 33 -23.46 18.98 -14.16
N CYS A 34 -22.31 19.19 -13.50
CA CYS A 34 -21.15 18.30 -13.59
C CYS A 34 -21.41 16.94 -12.93
N THR A 35 -22.23 16.87 -11.87
CA THR A 35 -22.59 15.58 -11.24
C THR A 35 -23.58 14.76 -12.05
N GLU A 36 -24.33 15.36 -12.99
CA GLU A 36 -25.29 14.67 -13.85
C GLU A 36 -24.65 14.08 -15.14
N LEU A 37 -23.41 14.47 -15.47
CA LEU A 37 -22.68 14.06 -16.69
C LEU A 37 -21.61 12.97 -16.46
N THR A 38 -21.65 12.29 -15.32
CA THR A 38 -20.57 11.44 -14.80
C THR A 38 -20.46 10.07 -15.51
N GLU A 39 -19.86 10.06 -16.70
CA GLU A 39 -18.88 9.01 -16.96
C GLU A 39 -17.64 9.36 -16.12
N GLU A 40 -17.56 8.81 -14.90
CA GLU A 40 -16.35 8.94 -14.10
C GLU A 40 -15.15 8.40 -14.91
N ALA A 41 -14.24 9.29 -15.28
CA ALA A 41 -13.04 8.92 -16.02
C ALA A 41 -12.24 7.87 -15.22
N LYS A 42 -12.31 6.62 -15.65
CA LYS A 42 -11.58 5.52 -15.01
C LYS A 42 -10.10 5.71 -15.27
N ARG A 43 -9.28 5.62 -14.22
CA ARG A 43 -7.82 5.66 -14.36
C ARG A 43 -7.37 4.52 -15.28
N VAL A 44 -6.64 4.87 -16.34
CA VAL A 44 -6.05 3.90 -17.28
C VAL A 44 -4.96 3.05 -16.61
N ARG A 45 -4.28 3.59 -15.60
CA ARG A 45 -3.19 2.92 -14.87
C ARG A 45 -3.18 3.26 -13.38
N PRO A 46 -2.63 2.38 -12.53
CA PRO A 46 -2.47 2.68 -11.10
C PRO A 46 -1.48 3.83 -10.86
N PRO A 47 -1.62 4.57 -9.75
CA PRO A 47 -0.65 5.58 -9.32
C PRO A 47 0.76 5.01 -9.17
N ARG A 48 1.78 5.82 -9.48
CA ARG A 48 3.19 5.44 -9.30
C ARG A 48 3.47 5.15 -7.82
N PHE A 49 4.18 4.06 -7.54
CA PHE A 49 4.78 3.85 -6.24
C PHE A 49 6.01 4.74 -6.06
N LEU A 50 6.02 5.54 -4.99
CA LEU A 50 7.19 6.34 -4.61
C LEU A 50 7.89 5.62 -3.47
N GLN A 51 9.14 5.25 -3.70
CA GLN A 51 9.96 4.61 -2.68
C GLN A 51 10.26 5.62 -1.55
N PRO A 52 10.47 5.15 -0.30
CA PRO A 52 10.69 6.03 0.86
C PRO A 52 12.00 6.84 0.80
N ASP A 53 12.89 6.49 -0.12
CA ASP A 53 14.21 7.10 -0.29
C ASP A 53 14.18 8.48 -0.96
N SER A 54 12.99 9.04 -1.20
CA SER A 54 12.78 10.37 -1.78
C SER A 54 13.35 10.56 -3.20
N LEU A 55 13.74 9.47 -3.87
CA LEU A 55 14.24 9.52 -5.25
C LEU A 55 13.10 9.28 -6.25
N VAL A 56 13.02 10.14 -7.27
CA VAL A 56 12.05 9.98 -8.35
C VAL A 56 12.62 9.03 -9.41
N ARG A 57 11.96 7.88 -9.58
CA ARG A 57 12.31 6.86 -10.59
C ARG A 57 11.32 6.87 -11.77
N PRO A 58 11.74 6.33 -12.94
CA PRO A 58 10.81 6.00 -14.01
C PRO A 58 9.64 5.15 -13.50
N TYR A 59 8.49 5.30 -14.13
CA TYR A 59 7.31 4.52 -13.75
C TYR A 59 7.53 3.02 -14.04
N VAL A 60 7.27 2.18 -13.05
CA VAL A 60 7.27 0.72 -13.19
C VAL A 60 5.86 0.22 -12.90
N LEU A 61 5.20 -0.37 -13.90
CA LEU A 61 3.82 -0.85 -13.79
C LEU A 61 3.68 -1.88 -12.66
N ASN A 62 4.60 -2.83 -12.59
CA ASN A 62 4.60 -3.88 -11.56
C ASN A 62 4.64 -3.30 -10.14
N GLU A 63 5.46 -2.28 -9.89
CA GLU A 63 5.51 -1.64 -8.56
C GLU A 63 4.24 -0.83 -8.26
N ALA A 64 3.68 -0.16 -9.26
CA ALA A 64 2.42 0.58 -9.12
C ALA A 64 1.23 -0.35 -8.81
N GLU A 65 1.17 -1.52 -9.45
CA GLU A 65 0.17 -2.56 -9.18
C GLU A 65 0.33 -3.16 -7.79
N GLY A 66 1.55 -3.55 -7.41
CA GLY A 66 1.83 -4.09 -6.08
C GLY A 66 1.51 -3.10 -4.96
N ASN A 67 1.86 -1.83 -5.13
CA ASN A 67 1.50 -0.79 -4.18
C ASN A 67 -0.01 -0.53 -4.12
N LYS A 68 -0.72 -0.59 -5.25
CA LYS A 68 -2.19 -0.50 -5.27
C LYS A 68 -2.81 -1.64 -4.46
N ILE A 69 -2.30 -2.87 -4.60
CA ILE A 69 -2.77 -4.03 -3.82
C ILE A 69 -2.64 -3.73 -2.32
N LEU A 70 -1.47 -3.25 -1.87
CA LEU A 70 -1.25 -2.90 -0.47
C LEU A 70 -2.21 -1.81 0.03
N LEU A 71 -2.42 -0.75 -0.75
CA LEU A 71 -3.28 0.38 -0.37
C LEU A 71 -4.77 -0.01 -0.27
N GLU A 72 -5.23 -0.95 -1.09
CA GLU A 72 -6.63 -1.40 -1.11
C GLU A 72 -6.89 -2.58 -0.15
N LEU A 73 -5.83 -3.27 0.30
CA LEU A 73 -5.91 -4.47 1.11
C LEU A 73 -6.68 -4.24 2.43
N GLU A 74 -7.67 -5.09 2.68
CA GLU A 74 -8.54 -5.03 3.87
C GLU A 74 -9.10 -3.62 4.15
N LYS A 75 -9.61 -2.95 3.12
CA LYS A 75 -10.14 -1.56 3.20
C LYS A 75 -9.08 -0.55 3.67
N GLY A 76 -7.83 -0.74 3.26
CA GLY A 76 -6.71 0.16 3.57
C GLY A 76 -6.13 -0.02 4.96
N LYS A 77 -6.37 -1.15 5.63
CA LYS A 77 -5.82 -1.46 6.95
C LYS A 77 -4.30 -1.31 7.02
N TYR A 78 -3.60 -1.67 5.94
CA TYR A 78 -2.14 -1.65 5.86
C TYR A 78 -1.58 -0.41 5.14
N ALA A 79 -2.45 0.43 4.58
CA ALA A 79 -2.04 1.54 3.70
C ALA A 79 -1.13 2.57 4.39
N ASN A 80 -1.27 2.73 5.71
CA ASN A 80 -0.48 3.67 6.51
C ASN A 80 0.51 2.97 7.45
N THR A 81 0.49 1.63 7.53
CA THR A 81 1.35 0.88 8.45
C THR A 81 2.53 0.24 7.75
N ASP A 82 2.38 -0.11 6.48
CA ASP A 82 3.34 -0.91 5.74
C ASP A 82 3.71 -0.18 4.45
N ILE A 83 4.90 -0.47 3.94
CA ILE A 83 5.45 0.06 2.70
C ILE A 83 5.63 -1.11 1.74
N TYR A 84 5.12 -0.97 0.52
CA TYR A 84 5.26 -1.99 -0.51
C TYR A 84 6.74 -2.23 -0.84
N PHE A 85 7.14 -3.51 -0.91
CA PHE A 85 8.49 -3.90 -1.33
C PHE A 85 8.48 -4.73 -2.60
N TYR A 86 7.70 -5.81 -2.61
CA TYR A 86 7.67 -6.75 -3.73
C TYR A 86 6.37 -7.56 -3.71
N HIS A 87 5.98 -8.11 -4.86
CA HIS A 87 4.91 -9.10 -4.91
C HIS A 87 5.15 -10.14 -5.99
N VAL A 88 4.53 -11.31 -5.81
CA VAL A 88 4.46 -12.38 -6.82
C VAL A 88 3.01 -12.80 -6.97
N VAL A 89 2.55 -12.87 -8.21
CA VAL A 89 1.24 -13.45 -8.53
C VAL A 89 1.38 -14.96 -8.64
N ILE A 90 0.60 -15.70 -7.85
CA ILE A 90 0.57 -17.16 -7.82
C ILE A 90 -0.82 -17.60 -8.26
N LEU A 91 -0.94 -17.98 -9.53
CA LEU A 91 -2.22 -18.24 -10.19
C LEU A 91 -3.14 -16.99 -10.15
N LYS A 92 -4.08 -16.95 -9.20
CA LYS A 92 -4.99 -15.82 -8.97
C LYS A 92 -4.70 -15.05 -7.68
N ASP A 93 -3.89 -15.63 -6.81
CA ASP A 93 -3.54 -15.10 -5.50
C ASP A 93 -2.24 -14.30 -5.58
N VAL A 94 -1.90 -13.59 -4.51
CA VAL A 94 -0.72 -12.74 -4.46
C VAL A 94 0.05 -13.01 -3.17
N LEU A 95 1.35 -13.28 -3.30
CA LEU A 95 2.27 -13.16 -2.18
C LEU A 95 2.82 -11.74 -2.15
N LEU A 96 2.49 -10.99 -1.11
CA LEU A 96 2.89 -9.60 -0.92
C LEU A 96 3.98 -9.52 0.14
N LEU A 97 5.07 -8.81 -0.17
CA LEU A 97 6.15 -8.48 0.74
C LEU A 97 6.11 -6.97 0.99
N THR A 98 6.13 -6.59 2.26
CA THR A 98 6.25 -5.21 2.72
C THR A 98 7.55 -5.02 3.49
N ASP A 99 7.82 -3.81 3.93
CA ASP A 99 8.87 -3.50 4.91
C ASP A 99 8.71 -4.23 6.26
N LYS A 100 7.51 -4.73 6.59
CA LYS A 100 7.20 -5.32 7.91
C LYS A 100 6.84 -6.79 7.88
N ARG A 101 6.27 -7.29 6.78
CA ARG A 101 5.68 -8.62 6.75
C ARG A 101 5.70 -9.26 5.37
N ILE A 102 5.53 -10.57 5.39
CA ILE A 102 5.12 -11.38 4.25
C ILE A 102 3.66 -11.78 4.44
N ALA A 103 2.84 -11.61 3.41
CA ALA A 103 1.41 -11.92 3.44
C ALA A 103 0.96 -12.67 2.19
N TYR A 104 0.19 -13.75 2.38
CA TYR A 104 -0.48 -14.43 1.29
C TYR A 104 -1.91 -13.94 1.18
N LEU A 105 -2.24 -13.48 -0.02
CA LEU A 105 -3.46 -12.78 -0.33
C LEU A 105 -4.30 -13.63 -1.26
N GLU A 106 -5.47 -14.02 -0.80
CA GLU A 106 -6.44 -14.73 -1.63
C GLU A 106 -7.33 -13.73 -2.36
N LYS A 107 -7.48 -13.92 -3.67
CA LYS A 107 -8.39 -13.09 -4.46
C LYS A 107 -9.84 -13.41 -4.13
N ASN A 108 -10.64 -12.39 -3.84
CA ASN A 108 -12.06 -12.57 -3.58
C ASN A 108 -12.84 -12.55 -4.91
N ASP A 109 -13.39 -13.70 -5.29
CA ASP A 109 -14.11 -13.87 -6.55
C ASP A 109 -15.46 -13.11 -6.58
N LEU A 110 -16.06 -12.79 -5.42
CA LEU A 110 -17.40 -12.20 -5.34
C LEU A 110 -17.41 -10.67 -5.35
N PHE A 111 -16.51 -10.04 -4.57
CA PHE A 111 -16.50 -8.59 -4.39
C PHE A 111 -15.29 -7.91 -5.05
N GLY A 112 -14.43 -8.70 -5.71
CA GLY A 112 -13.12 -8.24 -6.17
C GLY A 112 -12.17 -7.95 -5.01
N GLY A 113 -10.93 -7.61 -5.35
CA GLY A 113 -9.88 -7.33 -4.37
C GLY A 113 -9.30 -8.59 -3.71
N TYR A 114 -8.57 -8.36 -2.62
CA TYR A 114 -7.81 -9.39 -1.91
C TYR A 114 -8.16 -9.42 -0.42
N LYS A 115 -8.20 -10.61 0.16
CA LYS A 115 -8.20 -10.82 1.62
C LYS A 115 -6.87 -11.41 2.05
N VAL A 116 -6.44 -11.14 3.28
CA VAL A 116 -5.26 -11.82 3.85
C VAL A 116 -5.69 -13.21 4.31
N ASP A 117 -5.08 -14.26 3.75
CA ASP A 117 -5.25 -15.63 4.27
C ASP A 117 -4.33 -15.86 5.47
N TRP A 118 -3.05 -15.52 5.31
CA TRP A 118 -2.09 -15.46 6.42
C TRP A 118 -1.08 -14.35 6.20
N SER A 119 -0.52 -13.85 7.30
CA SER A 119 0.57 -12.88 7.29
C SER A 119 1.47 -13.12 8.50
N TYR A 120 2.77 -12.96 8.30
CA TYR A 120 3.78 -13.05 9.36
C TYR A 120 4.73 -11.86 9.27
N THR A 121 5.02 -11.22 10.39
CA THR A 121 6.06 -10.19 10.41
C THR A 121 7.43 -10.81 10.19
N TRP A 122 8.38 -10.01 9.71
CA TRP A 122 9.74 -10.49 9.46
C TRP A 122 10.42 -11.09 10.72
N GLN A 123 10.05 -10.63 11.92
CA GLN A 123 10.56 -11.17 13.19
C GLN A 123 10.00 -12.57 13.53
N GLU A 124 8.82 -12.91 13.01
CA GLU A 124 8.19 -14.23 13.19
C GLU A 124 8.80 -15.27 12.25
N ILE A 125 9.55 -14.84 11.23
CA ILE A 125 10.26 -15.76 10.33
C ILE A 125 11.45 -16.37 11.06
N GLY A 126 11.54 -17.70 10.98
CA GLY A 126 12.49 -18.56 11.66
C GLY A 126 13.86 -18.58 11.01
N GLU A 127 14.26 -19.78 10.61
CA GLU A 127 15.43 -19.99 9.79
C GLU A 127 15.30 -19.34 8.40
N VAL A 128 16.43 -19.22 7.71
CA VAL A 128 16.52 -18.73 6.33
C VAL A 128 15.59 -19.56 5.44
N PRO A 129 14.78 -18.92 4.56
CA PRO A 129 13.92 -19.64 3.63
C PRO A 129 14.73 -20.54 2.70
N ARG A 130 14.12 -21.64 2.23
CA ARG A 130 14.81 -22.61 1.37
C ARG A 130 13.97 -22.90 0.12
N ILE A 131 14.65 -23.02 -1.01
CA ILE A 131 14.02 -23.51 -2.24
C ILE A 131 13.83 -25.02 -2.12
N ILE A 132 12.63 -25.47 -2.46
CA ILE A 132 12.27 -26.88 -2.59
C ILE A 132 11.67 -27.15 -3.98
N ASP A 133 11.53 -28.43 -4.33
CA ASP A 133 11.03 -28.82 -5.66
C ASP A 133 9.68 -28.19 -6.01
N LYS A 134 8.80 -28.00 -5.01
CA LYS A 134 7.46 -27.45 -5.19
C LYS A 134 7.38 -25.92 -5.06
N GLY A 135 8.44 -25.23 -4.61
CA GLY A 135 8.34 -23.81 -4.29
C GLY A 135 9.40 -23.27 -3.33
N VAL A 136 9.02 -22.28 -2.52
CA VAL A 136 9.87 -21.69 -1.48
C VAL A 136 9.26 -21.97 -0.11
N GLN A 137 10.03 -22.57 0.79
CA GLN A 137 9.60 -22.88 2.15
C GLN A 137 10.12 -21.82 3.13
N ILE A 138 9.23 -21.29 3.96
CA ILE A 138 9.55 -20.42 5.10
C ILE A 138 9.23 -21.15 6.40
N GLN A 139 10.12 -21.01 7.39
CA GLN A 139 9.88 -21.50 8.75
C GLN A 139 9.31 -20.37 9.60
N ILE A 140 8.30 -20.68 10.41
CA ILE A 140 7.66 -19.71 11.30
C ILE A 140 8.00 -20.06 12.75
N LYS A 141 8.55 -19.07 13.49
CA LYS A 141 8.81 -19.17 14.93
C LYS A 141 7.48 -19.15 15.67
N ASP A 142 7.26 -20.12 16.56
CA ASP A 142 6.05 -20.17 17.38
C ASP A 142 6.24 -19.32 18.66
N PRO A 143 5.61 -18.13 18.78
CA PRO A 143 5.87 -17.22 19.91
C PRO A 143 5.32 -17.75 21.24
N LYS A 144 4.30 -18.62 21.21
CA LYS A 144 3.60 -19.10 22.41
C LYS A 144 4.38 -20.16 23.19
N LYS A 145 5.27 -20.92 22.55
CA LYS A 145 5.97 -22.04 23.19
C LYS A 145 7.29 -21.65 23.86
N ARG A 146 7.83 -20.44 23.61
CA ARG A 146 9.04 -19.95 24.30
C ARG A 146 8.81 -19.56 25.76
N LYS A 147 7.56 -19.33 26.19
CA LYS A 147 7.23 -18.92 27.57
C LYS A 147 6.96 -20.08 28.53
N LEU A 148 6.93 -21.33 28.06
CA LEU A 148 6.69 -22.50 28.90
C LEU A 148 8.00 -23.30 29.01
N GLY A 149 8.61 -23.25 30.20
CA GLY A 149 9.89 -23.83 30.64
C GLY A 149 10.52 -24.90 29.75
N GLY A 150 11.80 -24.68 29.43
CA GLY A 150 12.61 -25.50 28.54
C GLY A 150 12.53 -27.00 28.85
N LEU A 151 12.39 -27.78 27.77
CA LEU A 151 12.78 -29.20 27.58
C LEU A 151 12.03 -29.85 26.39
N PHE A 152 11.12 -29.14 25.72
CA PHE A 152 10.49 -29.59 24.47
C PHE A 152 10.84 -28.63 23.34
N GLY A 153 11.55 -29.13 22.32
CA GLY A 153 11.93 -28.38 21.13
C GLY A 153 10.71 -27.67 20.51
N GLY A 154 10.87 -26.40 20.17
CA GLY A 154 9.83 -25.62 19.53
C GLY A 154 9.33 -26.33 18.27
N SER A 155 8.01 -26.52 18.16
CA SER A 155 7.39 -27.02 16.93
C SER A 155 7.41 -25.88 15.91
N GLU A 156 8.44 -25.82 15.08
CA GLU A 156 8.47 -24.91 13.93
C GLU A 156 7.36 -25.30 12.95
N THR A 157 6.53 -24.32 12.58
CA THR A 157 5.51 -24.54 11.55
C THR A 157 6.05 -24.01 10.24
N SER A 158 6.10 -24.86 9.22
CA SER A 158 6.60 -24.47 7.90
C SER A 158 5.45 -24.11 6.96
N LYS A 159 5.64 -23.05 6.16
CA LYS A 159 4.74 -22.69 5.06
C LYS A 159 5.50 -22.89 3.75
N THR A 160 4.87 -23.57 2.81
CA THR A 160 5.41 -23.72 1.44
C THR A 160 4.61 -22.85 0.49
N ILE A 161 5.29 -21.91 -0.14
CA ILE A 161 4.76 -21.07 -1.21
C ILE A 161 4.98 -21.80 -2.53
N LEU A 162 3.90 -22.27 -3.14
CA LEU A 162 3.96 -23.08 -4.36
C LEU A 162 4.24 -22.20 -5.58
N ILE A 163 5.39 -22.42 -6.21
CA ILE A 163 5.82 -21.71 -7.42
C ILE A 163 6.51 -22.76 -8.30
N ASN A 164 6.08 -22.90 -9.55
CA ASN A 164 6.67 -23.89 -10.45
C ASN A 164 7.96 -23.37 -11.12
N ASP A 165 7.97 -22.10 -11.50
CA ASP A 165 9.11 -21.49 -12.18
C ASP A 165 10.32 -21.33 -11.25
N TYR A 166 11.45 -21.90 -11.67
CA TYR A 166 12.69 -21.84 -10.92
C TYR A 166 13.20 -20.41 -10.77
N TRP A 167 13.08 -19.58 -11.81
CA TRP A 167 13.55 -18.20 -11.74
C TRP A 167 12.73 -17.39 -10.72
N ALA A 168 11.40 -17.53 -10.74
CA ALA A 168 10.53 -16.94 -9.75
C ALA A 168 10.86 -17.40 -8.31
N LYS A 169 11.18 -18.69 -8.09
CA LYS A 169 11.64 -19.17 -6.77
C LYS A 169 12.92 -18.47 -6.32
N THR A 170 13.92 -18.37 -7.19
CA THR A 170 15.21 -17.73 -6.87
C THR A 170 15.03 -16.24 -6.61
N GLN A 171 14.21 -15.54 -7.39
CA GLN A 171 13.92 -14.12 -7.16
C GLN A 171 13.17 -13.90 -5.85
N LEU A 172 12.16 -14.73 -5.56
CA LEU A 172 11.42 -14.63 -4.30
C LEU A 172 12.32 -14.87 -3.10
N LEU A 173 13.15 -15.93 -3.13
CA LEU A 173 14.10 -16.22 -2.06
C LEU A 173 15.00 -15.01 -1.80
N LYS A 174 15.63 -14.47 -2.85
CA LYS A 174 16.49 -13.29 -2.75
C LYS A 174 15.76 -12.09 -2.14
N LYS A 175 14.50 -11.85 -2.52
CA LYS A 175 13.69 -10.75 -1.98
C LYS A 175 13.36 -10.93 -0.51
N ILE A 176 13.12 -12.17 -0.05
CA ILE A 176 12.91 -12.44 1.36
C ILE A 176 14.22 -12.24 2.15
N GLU A 177 15.34 -12.74 1.65
CA GLU A 177 16.66 -12.54 2.27
C GLU A 177 17.03 -11.06 2.38
N GLU A 178 16.75 -10.26 1.35
CA GLU A 178 16.94 -8.79 1.36
C GLU A 178 16.20 -8.11 2.51
N GLN A 179 15.00 -8.59 2.87
CA GLN A 179 14.21 -8.04 3.99
C GLN A 179 14.68 -8.56 5.35
N LEU A 180 15.05 -9.84 5.45
CA LEU A 180 15.56 -10.41 6.69
C LEU A 180 16.90 -9.77 7.09
N HIS A 181 17.81 -9.56 6.14
CA HIS A 181 19.09 -8.89 6.42
C HIS A 181 18.93 -7.45 6.90
N GLN A 182 17.85 -6.75 6.55
CA GLN A 182 17.58 -5.40 7.05
C GLN A 182 17.17 -5.38 8.53
N LEU A 183 16.77 -6.51 9.11
CA LEU A 183 16.49 -6.63 10.54
C LEU A 183 17.73 -6.91 11.39
N ASP A 184 18.77 -7.50 10.81
CA ASP A 184 20.00 -7.85 11.52
C ASP A 184 20.98 -6.68 11.65
N VAL A 185 20.73 -5.58 10.93
CA VAL A 185 21.49 -4.31 10.93
C VAL A 185 20.81 -3.30 11.85
#